data_AF-A0A2S5REN1-F1
#
_entry.id   AF-A0A2S5REN1-F1
#
_cell.length_a   1.000
_cell.length_b   1.000
_cell.length_c   1.000
_cell.angle_alpha   90.00
_cell.angle_beta   90.00
_cell.angle_gamma   90.00
#
_symmetry.space_group_name_H-M   'P 1'
#
loop_
_entity.id
_entity.type
_entity.pdbx_description
1 polymer ?
#
loop_
_entity_poly.entity_id
_entity_poly.type
_entity_poly.pdbx_seq_one_letter_code
_entity_poly.pdbx_strand_id
1 'polypeptide(L)'
;MFLHFFVEGTNNGSSITNLPWWAILIIIAVILIILVVIPWGKIRSKLDQNKDQKITLEQAKTKAQNYNASFLGIYNWFGKKQAMRLQRTVYVEELEDACVLCRPFENKVLSLEDEDQIMTMKQAIAQGYHHLGCHHIDQDYYIEVTQIPTQQWSDEHKQLRRSLLLKQYKLEDELRHLKYQLDNHKFKTKQKEDTLLLQITSKERALIKFIKDNDLTRNQLRERYNISDIQKFS
;
A
#
# COMPACT_ATOMS: atom_id res chain seq x y z
N MET A 1 -30.95 48.02 45.54
CA MET A 1 -29.69 48.77 45.32
C MET A 1 -28.78 47.89 44.48
N PHE A 2 -28.97 47.90 43.16
CA PHE A 2 -28.20 47.11 42.21
C PHE A 2 -27.32 48.06 41.39
N LEU A 3 -26.01 47.85 41.47
CA LEU A 3 -25.00 48.58 40.72
C LEU A 3 -25.00 48.10 39.27
N HIS A 4 -25.30 49.02 38.35
CA HIS A 4 -25.05 48.88 36.92
C HIS A 4 -23.54 48.99 36.66
N PHE A 5 -22.93 47.90 36.18
CA PHE A 5 -21.66 47.97 35.48
C PHE A 5 -21.93 48.31 34.01
N PHE A 6 -21.46 49.47 33.58
CA PHE A 6 -21.33 49.84 32.18
C PHE A 6 -20.13 49.09 31.58
N VAL A 7 -20.37 48.39 30.48
CA VAL A 7 -19.33 48.01 29.51
C VAL A 7 -19.67 48.77 28.23
N GLU A 8 -18.85 49.77 27.92
CA GLU A 8 -18.86 50.46 26.63
C GLU A 8 -18.29 49.51 25.57
N GLY A 9 -19.17 48.89 24.81
CA GLY A 9 -18.81 48.22 23.57
C GLY A 9 -18.62 49.26 22.46
N THR A 10 -17.36 49.55 22.10
CA THR A 10 -17.06 50.28 20.86
C THR A 10 -17.36 49.38 19.67
N ASN A 11 -18.56 49.53 19.11
CA ASN A 11 -18.90 49.01 17.80
C ASN A 11 -18.17 49.82 16.72
N ASN A 12 -16.96 49.40 16.36
CA ASN A 12 -16.36 49.79 15.09
C ASN A 12 -17.06 49.03 13.96
N GLY A 13 -18.27 49.48 13.63
CA GLY A 13 -18.94 49.13 12.39
C GLY A 13 -18.27 49.86 11.25
N SER A 14 -17.24 49.25 10.65
CA SER A 14 -16.77 49.66 9.32
C SER A 14 -17.87 49.30 8.32
N SER A 15 -18.72 50.28 8.02
CA SER A 15 -19.73 50.24 6.96
C SER A 15 -19.04 49.94 5.62
N ILE A 16 -19.20 48.72 5.13
CA ILE A 16 -18.90 48.32 3.75
C ILE A 16 -19.99 48.94 2.86
N THR A 17 -19.95 50.26 2.71
CA THR A 17 -20.89 51.02 1.88
C THR A 17 -20.06 51.80 0.87
N ASN A 18 -19.56 51.10 -0.14
CA ASN A 18 -19.21 51.60 -1.49
C ASN A 18 -18.38 50.57 -2.27
N LEU A 19 -18.77 49.29 -2.23
CA LEU A 19 -18.30 48.34 -3.24
C LEU A 19 -19.24 48.47 -4.44
N PRO A 20 -18.75 48.91 -5.60
CA PRO A 20 -19.61 49.04 -6.77
C PRO A 20 -20.16 47.66 -7.15
N TRP A 21 -21.45 47.61 -7.49
CA TRP A 21 -22.20 46.37 -7.70
C TRP A 21 -21.55 45.43 -8.73
N TRP A 22 -20.79 45.96 -9.69
CA TRP A 22 -20.03 45.17 -10.66
C TRP A 22 -18.92 44.33 -10.01
N ALA A 23 -18.33 44.78 -8.90
CA ALA A 23 -17.30 44.03 -8.17
C ALA A 23 -17.88 42.77 -7.51
N ILE A 24 -19.12 42.85 -7.02
CA ILE A 24 -19.85 41.69 -6.47
C ILE A 24 -20.10 40.67 -7.58
N LEU A 25 -20.47 41.12 -8.79
CA LEU A 25 -20.66 40.22 -9.93
C LEU A 25 -19.37 39.52 -10.37
N ILE A 26 -18.23 40.21 -10.34
CA ILE A 26 -16.93 39.60 -10.66
C ILE A 26 -16.57 38.53 -9.63
N ILE A 27 -16.78 38.79 -8.33
CA ILE A 27 -16.51 37.81 -7.27
C ILE A 27 -17.38 36.55 -7.46
N ILE A 28 -18.67 36.72 -7.75
CA ILE A 28 -19.58 35.60 -8.02
C ILE A 28 -19.14 34.81 -9.26
N ALA A 29 -18.73 35.50 -10.34
CA ALA A 29 -18.25 34.86 -11.55
C ALA A 29 -16.96 34.05 -11.32
N VAL A 30 -16.01 34.57 -10.54
CA VAL A 30 -14.77 33.86 -10.19
C VAL A 30 -15.06 32.63 -9.34
N ILE A 31 -15.96 32.72 -8.35
CA ILE A 31 -16.36 31.58 -7.53
C ILE A 31 -17.01 30.49 -8.39
N LEU A 32 -17.87 30.86 -9.35
CA LEU A 32 -18.48 29.91 -10.28
C LEU A 32 -17.44 29.21 -11.17
N ILE A 33 -16.45 29.94 -11.70
CA ILE A 33 -15.37 29.33 -12.50
C ILE A 33 -14.55 28.35 -11.66
N ILE A 34 -14.20 28.72 -10.42
CA ILE A 34 -13.45 27.84 -9.50
C ILE A 34 -14.24 26.56 -9.20
N LEU A 35 -15.54 26.67 -8.94
CA LEU A 35 -16.41 25.52 -8.68
C LEU A 35 -16.57 24.58 -9.88
N VAL A 36 -16.41 25.06 -11.12
CA VAL A 36 -16.46 24.22 -12.32
C VAL A 36 -15.09 23.61 -12.64
N VAL A 37 -14.01 24.38 -12.51
CA VAL A 37 -12.65 23.96 -12.92
C VAL A 37 -12.03 22.96 -11.93
N ILE A 38 -12.20 23.16 -10.61
CA ILE A 38 -11.60 22.28 -9.58
C ILE A 38 -12.10 20.82 -9.66
N PRO A 39 -13.42 20.53 -9.76
CA PRO A 39 -13.87 19.14 -9.87
C PRO A 39 -13.45 18.48 -11.19
N TRP A 40 -13.37 19.23 -12.29
CA TRP A 40 -12.90 18.69 -13.58
C TRP A 40 -11.42 18.32 -13.58
N GLY A 41 -10.56 19.09 -12.91
CA GLY A 41 -9.14 18.75 -12.76
C GLY A 41 -8.90 17.42 -12.02
N LYS A 42 -9.70 17.13 -10.98
CA LYS A 42 -9.63 15.85 -10.23
C LYS A 42 -10.25 14.66 -10.94
N ILE A 43 -11.24 14.88 -11.81
CA ILE A 43 -11.87 13.81 -12.59
C ILE A 43 -10.97 13.40 -13.76
N ARG A 44 -10.29 14.35 -14.41
CA ARG A 44 -9.41 14.06 -15.55
C ARG A 44 -8.16 13.27 -15.15
N SER A 45 -7.52 13.58 -14.02
CA SER A 45 -6.35 12.83 -13.54
C SER A 45 -6.65 11.38 -13.14
N LYS A 46 -7.86 11.11 -12.62
CA LYS A 46 -8.32 9.75 -12.32
C LYS A 46 -8.73 8.96 -13.57
N LEU A 47 -9.08 9.63 -14.66
CA LEU A 47 -9.46 8.99 -15.92
C LEU A 47 -8.24 8.56 -16.74
N ASP A 48 -7.16 9.33 -16.75
CA ASP A 48 -5.94 8.97 -17.49
C ASP A 48 -5.19 7.81 -16.79
N GLN A 49 -5.06 7.83 -15.46
CA GLN A 49 -4.41 6.72 -14.73
C GLN A 49 -5.21 5.41 -14.75
N ASN A 50 -6.55 5.47 -14.72
CA ASN A 50 -7.38 4.27 -14.84
C ASN A 50 -7.52 3.79 -16.28
N LYS A 51 -7.44 4.64 -17.30
CA LYS A 51 -7.48 4.18 -18.69
C LYS A 51 -6.24 3.38 -19.04
N ASP A 52 -5.04 3.85 -18.67
CA ASP A 52 -3.83 3.12 -19.01
C ASP A 52 -3.76 1.77 -18.29
N GLN A 53 -4.05 1.70 -16.98
CA GLN A 53 -4.08 0.42 -16.25
C GLN A 53 -5.22 -0.51 -16.68
N LYS A 54 -6.42 0.02 -16.96
CA LYS A 54 -7.58 -0.81 -17.34
C LYS A 54 -7.50 -1.28 -18.79
N ILE A 55 -6.89 -0.52 -19.70
CA ILE A 55 -6.61 -0.96 -21.07
C ILE A 55 -5.59 -2.10 -21.05
N THR A 56 -4.52 -2.05 -20.24
CA THR A 56 -3.55 -3.15 -20.17
C THR A 56 -4.16 -4.42 -19.56
N LEU A 57 -4.96 -4.30 -18.49
CA LEU A 57 -5.60 -5.44 -17.81
C LEU A 57 -6.77 -6.03 -18.61
N GLU A 58 -7.59 -5.20 -19.28
CA GLU A 58 -8.65 -5.70 -20.16
C GLU A 58 -8.09 -6.25 -21.48
N GLN A 59 -7.01 -5.70 -22.04
CA GLN A 59 -6.34 -6.30 -23.20
C GLN A 59 -5.64 -7.62 -22.84
N ALA A 60 -5.05 -7.74 -21.64
CA ALA A 60 -4.53 -9.01 -21.14
C ALA A 60 -5.66 -10.02 -20.89
N LYS A 61 -6.80 -9.60 -20.32
CA LYS A 61 -7.97 -10.46 -20.10
C LYS A 61 -8.70 -10.84 -21.39
N THR A 62 -8.83 -9.95 -22.37
CA THR A 62 -9.46 -10.26 -23.67
C THR A 62 -8.53 -11.07 -24.57
N LYS A 63 -7.20 -10.87 -24.50
CA LYS A 63 -6.25 -11.83 -25.09
C LYS A 63 -6.34 -13.18 -24.39
N ALA A 64 -6.33 -13.24 -23.06
CA ALA A 64 -6.48 -14.50 -22.31
C ALA A 64 -7.83 -15.21 -22.56
N GLN A 65 -8.94 -14.47 -22.69
CA GLN A 65 -10.24 -15.02 -23.07
C GLN A 65 -10.24 -15.58 -24.51
N ASN A 66 -9.52 -14.94 -25.44
CA ASN A 66 -9.36 -15.46 -26.81
C ASN A 66 -8.35 -16.62 -26.91
N TYR A 67 -7.36 -16.72 -26.03
CA TYR A 67 -6.49 -17.90 -25.91
C TYR A 67 -7.25 -19.10 -25.34
N ASN A 68 -8.09 -18.90 -24.32
CA ASN A 68 -8.96 -19.96 -23.80
C ASN A 68 -9.97 -20.46 -24.85
N ALA A 69 -10.37 -19.62 -25.81
CA ALA A 69 -11.22 -20.03 -26.94
C ALA A 69 -10.45 -20.82 -28.03
N SER A 70 -9.15 -20.56 -28.23
CA SER A 70 -8.33 -21.29 -29.21
C SER A 70 -7.84 -22.67 -28.74
N PHE A 71 -8.03 -23.01 -27.46
CA PHE A 71 -7.68 -24.33 -26.90
C PHE A 71 -8.79 -25.38 -27.01
N LEU A 72 -10.00 -25.01 -27.47
CA LEU A 72 -11.15 -25.92 -27.59
C LEU A 72 -11.16 -26.78 -28.87
N GLY A 73 -10.05 -26.89 -29.63
CA GLY A 73 -10.16 -27.54 -30.93
C GLY A 73 -8.90 -27.95 -31.68
N ILE A 74 -7.78 -28.30 -31.04
CA ILE A 74 -6.78 -29.14 -31.73
C ILE A 74 -7.22 -30.60 -31.57
N TYR A 75 -8.24 -30.99 -32.33
CA TYR A 75 -8.52 -32.40 -32.57
C TYR A 75 -7.39 -32.96 -33.42
N ASN A 76 -6.39 -33.57 -32.77
CA ASN A 76 -5.46 -34.47 -33.46
C ASN A 76 -6.28 -35.62 -34.06
N TRP A 77 -6.49 -35.57 -35.38
CA TRP A 77 -7.22 -36.57 -36.15
C TRP A 77 -6.60 -37.98 -36.06
N PHE A 78 -5.39 -38.10 -35.52
CA PHE A 78 -4.69 -39.37 -35.29
C PHE A 78 -4.34 -39.59 -33.81
N GLY A 79 -5.21 -40.31 -33.10
CA GLY A 79 -4.78 -41.45 -32.28
C GLY A 79 -4.41 -41.27 -30.81
N LYS A 80 -4.26 -40.06 -30.24
CA LYS A 80 -4.13 -39.91 -28.77
C LYS A 80 -4.85 -38.66 -28.27
N LYS A 81 -5.98 -38.88 -27.57
CA LYS A 81 -6.71 -37.85 -26.83
C LYS A 81 -5.90 -37.43 -25.59
N GLN A 82 -4.91 -36.58 -25.76
CA GLN A 82 -4.39 -35.80 -24.63
C GLN A 82 -5.24 -34.53 -24.57
N ALA A 83 -6.17 -34.47 -23.61
CA ALA A 83 -6.77 -33.20 -23.24
C ALA A 83 -5.62 -32.29 -22.82
N MET A 84 -5.43 -31.15 -23.50
CA MET A 84 -4.49 -30.14 -23.00
C MET A 84 -5.01 -29.69 -21.64
N ARG A 85 -4.35 -30.17 -20.58
CA ARG A 85 -4.64 -29.78 -19.21
C ARG A 85 -4.13 -28.35 -19.07
N LEU A 86 -5.03 -27.41 -18.77
CA LEU A 86 -4.64 -26.04 -18.41
C LEU A 86 -3.84 -26.12 -17.11
N GLN A 87 -2.52 -26.15 -17.23
CA GLN A 87 -1.62 -26.05 -16.09
C GLN A 87 -1.85 -24.70 -15.44
N ARG A 88 -2.22 -24.72 -14.16
CA ARG A 88 -2.37 -23.50 -13.37
C ARG A 88 -1.02 -23.16 -12.79
N THR A 89 -0.39 -22.14 -13.35
CA THR A 89 0.94 -21.69 -12.96
C THR A 89 0.89 -20.26 -12.44
N VAL A 90 1.74 -19.98 -11.47
CA VAL A 90 1.94 -18.63 -10.92
C VAL A 90 3.39 -18.21 -11.09
N TYR A 91 3.58 -16.92 -11.24
CA TYR A 91 4.86 -16.27 -11.32
C TYR A 91 5.11 -15.52 -10.01
N VAL A 92 6.27 -15.75 -9.39
CA VAL A 92 6.64 -15.07 -8.14
C VAL A 92 7.35 -13.76 -8.48
N GLU A 93 6.70 -12.64 -8.16
CA GLU A 93 7.26 -11.32 -8.37
C GLU A 93 8.47 -11.07 -7.45
N GLU A 94 9.53 -10.50 -8.01
CA GLU A 94 10.71 -10.10 -7.24
C GLU A 94 10.39 -8.87 -6.36
N LEU A 95 10.87 -8.90 -5.11
CA LEU A 95 10.74 -7.80 -4.17
C LEU A 95 12.12 -7.27 -3.75
N GLU A 96 12.22 -5.95 -3.59
CA GLU A 96 13.43 -5.26 -3.18
C GLU A 96 13.92 -5.70 -1.79
N ASP A 97 13.01 -6.06 -0.89
CA ASP A 97 13.30 -6.42 0.49
C ASP A 97 13.06 -7.90 0.80
N ALA A 98 13.08 -8.75 -0.21
CA ALA A 98 12.83 -10.17 -0.04
C ALA A 98 13.77 -10.81 0.99
N CYS A 99 13.19 -11.67 1.83
CA CYS A 99 13.96 -12.42 2.81
C CYS A 99 14.77 -13.54 2.12
N VAL A 100 15.77 -14.07 2.84
CA VAL A 100 16.64 -15.16 2.34
C VAL A 100 15.86 -16.41 1.97
N LEU A 101 14.73 -16.69 2.64
CA LEU A 101 13.91 -17.86 2.35
C LEU A 101 13.12 -17.71 1.05
N CYS A 102 12.68 -16.51 0.69
CA CYS A 102 11.84 -16.28 -0.48
C CYS A 102 12.62 -16.00 -1.76
N ARG A 103 13.82 -15.40 -1.67
CA ARG A 103 14.67 -15.07 -2.83
C ARG A 103 14.85 -16.20 -3.84
N PRO A 104 15.06 -17.47 -3.42
CA PRO A 104 15.24 -18.57 -4.37
C PRO A 104 14.03 -18.81 -5.29
N PHE A 105 12.85 -18.29 -4.96
CA PHE A 105 11.62 -18.48 -5.74
C PHE A 105 11.29 -17.27 -6.62
N GLU A 106 11.93 -16.12 -6.41
CA GLU A 106 11.68 -14.91 -7.19
C GLU A 106 12.05 -15.08 -8.65
N ASN A 107 11.27 -14.43 -9.51
CA ASN A 107 11.38 -14.53 -10.96
C ASN A 107 11.19 -15.96 -11.50
N LYS A 108 10.60 -16.89 -10.73
CA LYS A 108 10.32 -18.26 -11.15
C LYS A 108 8.82 -18.50 -11.33
N VAL A 109 8.51 -19.46 -12.18
CA VAL A 109 7.16 -19.99 -12.35
C VAL A 109 7.00 -21.22 -11.48
N LEU A 110 5.93 -21.24 -10.68
CA LEU A 110 5.55 -22.35 -9.82
C LEU A 110 4.24 -22.96 -10.34
N SER A 111 4.16 -24.29 -10.34
CA SER A 111 2.91 -24.99 -10.62
C SER A 111 2.03 -25.08 -9.38
N LEU A 112 0.73 -24.84 -9.54
CA LEU A 112 -0.26 -25.11 -8.50
C LEU A 112 -0.73 -26.57 -8.49
N GLU A 113 -0.31 -27.37 -9.47
CA GLU A 113 -0.61 -28.81 -9.53
C GLU A 113 0.52 -29.64 -8.91
N ASP A 114 0.18 -30.81 -8.32
CA ASP A 114 1.15 -31.66 -7.61
C ASP A 114 2.10 -32.45 -8.53
N GLU A 115 1.70 -32.69 -9.79
CA GLU A 115 2.39 -33.56 -10.75
C GLU A 115 2.82 -32.77 -11.98
N ASP A 116 3.75 -31.82 -11.79
CA ASP A 116 4.28 -31.01 -12.87
C ASP A 116 5.80 -31.22 -13.05
N GLN A 117 6.32 -30.88 -14.22
CA GLN A 117 7.75 -30.95 -14.53
C GLN A 117 8.54 -29.79 -13.92
N ILE A 118 7.84 -28.74 -13.49
CA ILE A 118 8.40 -27.57 -12.80
C ILE A 118 8.16 -27.66 -11.29
N MET A 119 8.84 -26.81 -10.54
CA MET A 119 8.65 -26.72 -9.10
C MET A 119 7.20 -26.38 -8.75
N THR A 120 6.63 -27.11 -7.80
CA THR A 120 5.25 -26.85 -7.35
C THR A 120 5.24 -25.84 -6.20
N MET A 121 4.13 -25.12 -6.05
CA MET A 121 3.90 -24.21 -4.92
C MET A 121 4.03 -24.95 -3.58
N LYS A 122 3.54 -26.18 -3.51
CA LYS A 122 3.68 -27.04 -2.32
C LYS A 122 5.15 -27.33 -1.97
N GLN A 123 5.99 -27.59 -2.96
CA GLN A 123 7.43 -27.77 -2.76
C GLN A 123 8.11 -26.48 -2.32
N ALA A 124 7.75 -25.34 -2.92
CA ALA A 124 8.27 -24.03 -2.54
C ALA A 124 7.91 -23.68 -1.09
N ILE A 125 6.65 -23.89 -0.68
CA ILE A 125 6.18 -23.68 0.70
C ILE A 125 6.94 -24.59 1.67
N ALA A 126 7.15 -25.86 1.32
CA ALA A 126 7.94 -26.79 2.14
C ALA A 126 9.40 -26.34 2.33
N GLN A 127 9.94 -25.57 1.38
CA GLN A 127 11.28 -24.96 1.44
C GLN A 127 11.28 -23.58 2.12
N GLY A 128 10.13 -23.08 2.59
CA GLY A 128 10.01 -21.84 3.35
C GLY A 128 9.38 -20.67 2.60
N TYR A 129 8.90 -20.85 1.38
CA TYR A 129 8.08 -19.85 0.69
C TYR A 129 6.74 -19.62 1.44
N HIS A 130 6.16 -18.42 1.37
CA HIS A 130 4.97 -18.02 2.14
C HIS A 130 5.07 -18.26 3.67
N HIS A 131 6.27 -18.15 4.23
CA HIS A 131 6.43 -18.17 5.69
C HIS A 131 5.70 -17.00 6.37
N LEU A 132 5.58 -17.04 7.70
CA LEU A 132 4.98 -15.95 8.47
C LEU A 132 5.72 -14.62 8.22
N GLY A 133 4.99 -13.63 7.70
CA GLY A 133 5.53 -12.31 7.33
C GLY A 133 6.28 -12.26 6.00
N CYS A 134 6.02 -13.23 5.12
CA CYS A 134 6.27 -13.11 3.69
C CYS A 134 5.26 -12.12 3.08
N HIS A 135 5.74 -11.28 2.16
CA HIS A 135 4.93 -10.28 1.45
C HIS A 135 4.95 -10.47 -0.07
N HIS A 136 5.50 -11.59 -0.54
CA HIS A 136 5.57 -11.90 -1.96
C HIS A 136 4.18 -11.96 -2.59
N ILE A 137 4.11 -11.46 -3.82
CA ILE A 137 2.90 -11.44 -4.63
C ILE A 137 3.04 -12.53 -5.69
N ASP A 138 2.11 -13.49 -5.66
CA ASP A 138 1.95 -14.47 -6.73
C ASP A 138 1.07 -13.87 -7.82
N GLN A 139 1.60 -13.80 -9.03
CA GLN A 139 0.87 -13.34 -10.21
C GLN A 139 0.48 -14.53 -11.07
N ASP A 140 -0.70 -14.51 -11.68
CA ASP A 140 -1.07 -15.54 -12.64
C ASP A 140 -0.09 -15.57 -13.82
N TYR A 141 0.47 -16.74 -14.12
CA TYR A 141 1.37 -16.94 -15.25
C TYR A 141 0.61 -17.57 -16.43
N TYR A 142 0.64 -16.88 -17.56
CA TYR A 142 0.07 -17.34 -18.82
C TYR A 142 1.21 -17.59 -19.80
N ILE A 143 1.33 -18.83 -20.28
CA ILE A 143 2.33 -19.25 -21.26
C ILE A 143 2.26 -18.33 -22.48
N GLU A 144 3.42 -17.89 -22.99
CA GLU A 144 3.59 -16.96 -24.12
C GLU A 144 3.06 -15.52 -23.95
N VAL A 145 2.31 -15.24 -22.87
CA VAL A 145 1.72 -13.92 -22.61
C VAL A 145 2.46 -13.19 -21.49
N THR A 146 2.74 -13.88 -20.38
CA THR A 146 3.41 -13.28 -19.23
C THR A 146 4.91 -13.18 -19.51
N GLN A 147 5.43 -11.94 -19.54
CA GLN A 147 6.87 -11.68 -19.65
C GLN A 147 7.47 -11.61 -18.25
N ILE A 148 8.46 -12.46 -17.99
CA ILE A 148 9.20 -12.47 -16.74
C ILE A 148 10.33 -11.45 -16.83
N PRO A 149 10.35 -10.40 -15.98
CA PRO A 149 11.47 -9.47 -15.94
C PRO A 149 12.75 -10.16 -15.50
N THR A 150 13.88 -9.59 -15.93
CA THR A 150 15.19 -9.98 -15.39
C THR A 150 15.34 -9.48 -13.97
N GLN A 151 16.18 -10.16 -13.18
CA GLN A 151 16.50 -9.80 -11.81
C GLN A 151 16.91 -8.32 -11.69
N GLN A 152 16.16 -7.54 -10.90
CA GLN A 152 16.35 -6.10 -10.76
C GLN A 152 17.31 -5.74 -9.63
N TRP A 153 17.35 -6.54 -8.56
CA TRP A 153 18.15 -6.23 -7.37
C TRP A 153 19.16 -7.33 -7.04
N SER A 154 20.37 -6.92 -6.65
CA SER A 154 21.38 -7.84 -6.17
C SER A 154 21.01 -8.41 -4.79
N ASP A 155 21.56 -9.57 -4.45
CA ASP A 155 21.30 -10.20 -3.15
C ASP A 155 21.79 -9.35 -1.97
N GLU A 156 22.90 -8.63 -2.14
CA GLU A 156 23.42 -7.69 -1.14
C GLU A 156 22.45 -6.53 -0.92
N HIS A 157 21.89 -5.98 -2.01
CA HIS A 157 20.88 -4.92 -1.93
C HIS A 157 19.63 -5.40 -1.20
N LYS A 158 19.12 -6.59 -1.56
CA LYS A 158 17.97 -7.19 -0.89
C LYS A 158 18.23 -7.45 0.59
N GLN A 159 19.43 -7.90 0.92
CA GLN A 159 19.82 -8.12 2.32
C GLN A 159 19.87 -6.81 3.10
N LEU A 160 20.43 -5.76 2.51
CA LEU A 160 20.44 -4.44 3.11
C LEU A 160 19.02 -3.92 3.34
N ARG A 161 18.18 -3.92 2.31
CA ARG A 161 16.80 -3.41 2.38
C ARG A 161 15.96 -4.18 3.40
N ARG A 162 16.06 -5.51 3.41
CA ARG A 162 15.42 -6.33 4.45
C ARG A 162 15.89 -5.94 5.85
N SER A 163 17.18 -5.70 6.06
CA SER A 163 17.71 -5.31 7.37
C SER A 163 17.15 -3.96 7.84
N LEU A 164 16.92 -3.02 6.92
CA LEU A 164 16.34 -1.71 7.22
C LEU A 164 14.87 -1.84 7.63
N LEU A 165 14.09 -2.67 6.93
CA LEU A 165 12.70 -2.93 7.30
C LEU A 165 12.56 -3.66 8.64
N LEU A 166 13.46 -4.60 8.95
CA LEU A 166 13.48 -5.23 10.28
C LEU A 166 13.80 -4.22 11.40
N LYS A 167 14.70 -3.25 11.14
CA LYS A 167 14.96 -2.14 12.07
C LYS A 167 13.75 -1.22 12.22
N GLN A 168 13.05 -0.90 11.13
CA GLN A 168 11.80 -0.15 11.19
C GLN A 168 10.76 -0.89 12.04
N TYR A 169 10.55 -2.18 11.79
CA TYR A 169 9.60 -3.00 12.54
C TYR A 169 9.90 -3.01 14.04
N LYS A 170 11.18 -3.07 14.42
CA LYS A 170 11.60 -2.98 15.82
C LYS A 170 11.23 -1.64 16.46
N LEU A 171 11.45 -0.52 15.75
CA LEU A 171 11.06 0.80 16.23
C LEU A 171 9.54 0.95 16.37
N GLU A 172 8.78 0.40 15.42
CA GLU A 172 7.31 0.35 15.47
C GLU A 172 6.83 -0.48 16.67
N ASP A 173 7.48 -1.61 16.96
CA ASP A 173 7.16 -2.46 18.10
C ASP A 173 7.41 -1.79 19.46
N GLU A 174 8.58 -1.14 19.60
CA GLU A 174 8.91 -0.35 20.79
C GLU A 174 7.86 0.77 21.00
N LEU A 175 7.43 1.43 19.93
CA LEU A 175 6.41 2.47 19.97
C LEU A 175 5.03 1.90 20.37
N ARG A 176 4.63 0.75 19.80
CA ARG A 176 3.39 0.05 20.18
C ARG A 176 3.41 -0.30 21.67
N HIS A 177 4.54 -0.78 22.18
CA HIS A 177 4.68 -1.15 23.58
C HIS A 177 4.49 0.06 24.51
N LEU A 178 5.09 1.21 24.18
CA LEU A 178 4.89 2.44 24.95
C LEU A 178 3.44 2.93 24.91
N LYS A 179 2.79 2.87 23.74
CA LYS A 179 1.36 3.22 23.59
C LYS A 179 0.46 2.28 24.39
N TYR A 180 0.78 0.98 24.41
CA TYR A 180 0.09 0.01 25.25
C TYR A 180 0.21 0.35 26.73
N GLN A 181 1.42 0.67 27.20
CA GLN A 181 1.65 1.08 28.59
C GLN A 181 0.84 2.33 28.94
N LEU A 182 0.77 3.30 28.03
CA LEU A 182 -0.01 4.53 28.24
C LEU A 182 -1.50 4.23 28.45
N ASP A 183 -2.08 3.38 27.61
CA ASP A 183 -3.52 3.11 27.63
C ASP A 183 -3.95 2.15 28.76
N ASN A 184 -3.05 1.26 29.21
CA ASN A 184 -3.41 0.16 30.11
C ASN A 184 -2.87 0.30 31.54
N HIS A 185 -1.88 1.16 31.80
CA HIS A 185 -1.38 1.37 33.16
C HIS A 185 -2.10 2.49 33.89
N LYS A 186 -2.50 2.21 35.15
CA LYS A 186 -2.92 3.27 36.07
C LYS A 186 -1.68 4.01 36.59
N PHE A 187 -1.48 5.24 36.15
CA PHE A 187 -0.38 6.07 36.62
C PHE A 187 -0.63 6.54 38.05
N LYS A 188 0.36 6.31 38.94
CA LYS A 188 0.31 6.79 40.33
C LYS A 188 0.45 8.31 40.44
N THR A 189 1.06 8.94 39.44
CA THR A 189 1.43 10.36 39.44
C THR A 189 1.44 10.88 37.99
N LYS A 190 0.99 12.11 37.78
CA LYS A 190 1.01 12.78 36.47
C LYS A 190 2.42 12.84 35.83
N GLN A 191 3.46 13.05 36.64
CA GLN A 191 4.85 13.08 36.16
C GLN A 191 5.27 11.80 35.41
N LYS A 192 4.77 10.64 35.82
CA LYS A 192 5.10 9.35 35.16
C LYS A 192 4.42 9.23 33.81
N GLU A 193 3.18 9.69 33.71
CA GLU A 193 2.43 9.78 32.46
C GLU A 193 3.12 10.75 31.49
N ASP A 194 3.48 11.95 31.96
CA ASP A 194 4.20 12.94 31.16
C ASP A 194 5.55 12.40 30.65
N THR A 195 6.28 11.65 31.48
CA THR A 195 7.54 10.99 31.09
C THR A 195 7.31 9.97 29.97
N LEU A 196 6.24 9.18 30.04
CA LEU A 196 5.91 8.20 29.01
C LEU A 196 5.50 8.88 27.70
N LEU A 197 4.71 9.96 27.75
CA LEU A 197 4.35 10.76 26.58
C LEU A 197 5.59 11.37 25.89
N LEU A 198 6.57 11.83 26.66
CA LEU A 198 7.85 12.30 26.13
C LEU A 198 8.64 11.18 25.44
N GLN A 199 8.65 9.98 26.01
CA GLN A 199 9.28 8.81 25.38
C GLN A 199 8.61 8.42 24.07
N ILE A 200 7.27 8.39 24.03
CA ILE A 200 6.48 8.16 22.81
C ILE A 200 6.86 9.18 21.74
N THR A 201 6.82 10.47 22.09
CA THR A 201 7.14 11.56 21.16
C THR A 201 8.59 11.44 20.64
N SER A 202 9.54 11.10 21.51
CA SER A 202 10.94 10.89 21.14
C SER A 202 11.08 9.71 20.16
N LYS A 203 10.41 8.59 20.41
CA LYS A 203 10.42 7.41 19.54
C LYS A 203 9.73 7.67 18.20
N GLU A 204 8.63 8.41 18.17
CA GLU A 204 7.99 8.82 16.92
C GLU A 204 8.92 9.68 16.05
N ARG A 205 9.63 10.63 16.65
CA ARG A 205 10.63 11.44 15.93
C ARG A 205 11.79 10.57 15.42
N ALA A 206 12.27 9.62 16.23
CA ALA A 206 13.32 8.70 15.83
C ALA A 206 12.89 7.81 14.65
N LEU A 207 11.66 7.29 14.68
CA LEU A 207 11.07 6.49 13.59
C LEU A 207 10.92 7.32 12.32
N ILE A 208 10.36 8.54 12.40
CA ILE A 208 10.21 9.44 11.25
C ILE A 208 11.57 9.75 10.63
N LYS A 209 12.57 10.06 11.46
CA LYS A 209 13.93 10.31 11.00
C LYS A 209 14.51 9.08 10.31
N PHE A 210 14.40 7.90 10.93
CA PHE A 210 14.90 6.65 10.36
C PHE A 210 14.26 6.33 9.00
N ILE A 211 12.95 6.50 8.88
CA ILE A 211 12.21 6.29 7.63
C ILE A 211 12.68 7.25 6.54
N LYS A 212 12.84 8.54 6.88
CA LYS A 212 13.32 9.56 5.94
C LYS A 212 14.76 9.32 5.49
N ASP A 213 15.65 8.98 6.43
CA ASP A 213 17.08 8.79 6.16
C ASP A 213 17.35 7.54 5.29
N ASN A 214 16.40 6.61 5.20
CA ASN A 214 16.56 5.32 4.50
C ASN A 214 15.56 5.10 3.36
N ASP A 215 14.80 6.12 2.98
CA ASP A 215 13.76 6.05 1.93
C ASP A 215 12.82 4.84 2.11
N LEU A 216 12.20 4.77 3.30
CA LEU A 216 11.22 3.75 3.64
C LEU A 216 9.81 4.33 3.64
N THR A 217 8.81 3.46 3.56
CA THR A 217 7.40 3.87 3.70
C THR A 217 6.91 3.65 5.12
N ARG A 218 6.30 4.69 5.71
CA ARG A 218 5.69 4.59 7.04
C ARG A 218 4.36 3.85 6.97
N ASN A 219 4.18 2.84 7.83
CA ASN A 219 2.89 2.19 8.02
C ASN A 219 2.33 2.52 9.41
N GLN A 220 1.48 3.56 9.47
CA GLN A 220 0.87 4.01 10.73
C GLN A 220 -0.05 2.98 11.37
N LEU A 221 -0.61 2.04 10.59
CA LEU A 221 -1.45 0.99 11.15
C LEU A 221 -0.64 0.09 12.06
N ARG A 222 0.60 -0.25 11.66
CA ARG A 222 1.52 -1.07 12.46
C ARG A 222 1.92 -0.40 13.77
N GLU A 223 1.73 0.89 13.94
CA GLU A 223 2.06 1.57 15.21
C GLU A 223 0.95 1.47 16.27
N ARG A 224 -0.23 0.94 15.90
CA ARG A 224 -1.35 0.75 16.84
C ARG A 224 -1.08 -0.45 17.73
N TYR A 225 -1.29 -0.32 19.04
CA TYR A 225 -1.05 -1.43 19.96
C TYR A 225 -2.10 -2.55 19.85
N ASN A 226 -3.31 -2.24 19.36
CA ASN A 226 -4.44 -3.16 19.23
C ASN A 226 -4.53 -3.82 17.84
N ILE A 227 -3.40 -3.97 17.15
CA ILE A 227 -3.30 -4.62 15.84
C ILE A 227 -3.09 -6.14 16.00
N SER A 228 -3.74 -6.94 15.15
CA SER A 228 -3.50 -8.40 15.12
C SER A 228 -2.10 -8.74 14.61
N ASP A 229 -1.56 -9.89 15.02
CA ASP A 229 -0.21 -10.31 14.59
C ASP A 229 -0.09 -10.41 13.07
N ILE A 230 -1.12 -10.92 12.38
CA ILE A 230 -1.14 -11.00 10.91
C ILE A 230 -0.98 -9.61 10.30
N GLN A 231 -1.71 -8.62 10.83
CA GLN A 231 -1.67 -7.25 10.32
C GLN A 231 -0.35 -6.53 10.62
N LYS A 232 0.44 -6.98 11.59
CA LYS A 232 1.81 -6.47 11.83
C LYS A 232 2.73 -6.79 10.67
N PHE A 233 2.47 -7.91 9.98
CA PHE A 233 3.25 -8.41 8.85
C PHE A 233 2.46 -8.39 7.54
N SER A 234 1.48 -7.48 7.39
CA SER A 234 0.82 -7.19 6.11
C SER A 234 1.11 -5.76 5.68
#